data_AF-A0A383VGX2-F1
#
_entry.id   AF-A0A383VGX2-F1
#
_cell.length_a   1.000
_cell.length_b   1.000
_cell.length_c   1.000
_cell.angle_alpha   90.00
_cell.angle_beta   90.00
_cell.angle_gamma   90.00
#
_symmetry.space_group_name_H-M   'P 1'
#
loop_
_entity.id
_entity.type
_entity.pdbx_description
1 polymer ?
#
loop_
_entity_poly.entity_id
_entity_poly.type
_entity_poly.pdbx_seq_one_letter_code
_entity_poly.pdbx_strand_id
1 'polypeptide(L)'
;MDVEIASVALPIATTDFPALKDRLPTPAGGWGFANSFQHAGYTLDVKTGVLELIITHRLIPGVTADAVYWLYRNLHKAVLYKPLGAAAASPVPLFQLLHPVDHLSFASSTPLVAKGSSLDWIELQMTNCRQGPFWNCSNAATGNDTRRGFVRGDNATLARNFLPTKVTSSVTQLDIKGYKAIGSAQGFTISYVAHDFSNATSAQGVHLGLNAKTTIRVGLVKAGANGEYVYDSNPQLAGLVNGGVKKFLLDNTNVKNIRRIGTGMLLHSIQEWQNLRNWLQRVWAANKGAMPADV
;
A
#
# COMPACT_ATOMS: atom_id res chain seq x y z
N MET A 1 8.59 -10.45 -29.55
CA MET A 1 8.56 -9.06 -29.04
C MET A 1 8.57 -9.19 -27.53
N ASP A 2 9.68 -8.85 -26.88
CA ASP A 2 9.79 -8.95 -25.43
C ASP A 2 9.20 -7.67 -24.82
N VAL A 3 8.19 -7.83 -23.94
CA VAL A 3 7.59 -6.71 -23.22
C VAL A 3 8.43 -6.47 -21.96
N GLU A 4 9.26 -5.42 -21.99
CA GLU A 4 10.04 -5.00 -20.83
C GLU A 4 9.19 -4.05 -19.98
N ILE A 5 8.92 -4.42 -18.73
CA ILE A 5 8.10 -3.61 -17.84
C ILE A 5 8.96 -2.48 -17.28
N ALA A 6 9.15 -1.45 -18.08
CA ALA A 6 10.00 -0.30 -17.76
C ALA A 6 9.41 0.63 -16.68
N SER A 7 8.12 0.49 -16.34
CA SER A 7 7.47 1.28 -15.28
C SER A 7 7.87 0.85 -13.87
N VAL A 8 8.68 -0.21 -13.75
CA VAL A 8 9.29 -0.64 -12.51
C VAL A 8 10.81 -0.56 -12.64
N ALA A 9 11.37 0.58 -12.25
CA ALA A 9 12.82 0.79 -12.27
C ALA A 9 13.46 -0.02 -11.14
N LEU A 10 13.88 -1.25 -11.47
CA LEU A 10 14.74 -2.09 -10.64
C LEU A 10 16.15 -2.19 -11.25
N PRO A 11 17.20 -2.24 -10.42
CA PRO A 11 17.18 -2.23 -8.95
C PRO A 11 16.79 -0.86 -8.37
N ILE A 12 16.21 -0.85 -7.17
CA ILE A 12 16.05 0.37 -6.37
C ILE A 12 17.43 1.00 -6.15
N ALA A 13 17.56 2.29 -6.42
CA ALA A 13 18.78 3.05 -6.22
C ALA A 13 18.96 3.42 -4.75
N THR A 14 20.20 3.64 -4.29
CA THR A 14 20.46 4.14 -2.93
C THR A 14 19.78 5.48 -2.66
N THR A 15 19.54 6.28 -3.70
CA THR A 15 18.81 7.56 -3.64
C THR A 15 17.31 7.42 -3.39
N ASP A 16 16.74 6.24 -3.60
CA ASP A 16 15.32 5.98 -3.30
C ASP A 16 15.09 5.78 -1.79
N PHE A 17 16.16 5.60 -1.00
CA PHE A 17 16.08 5.47 0.45
C PHE A 17 16.11 6.86 1.12
N PRO A 18 15.18 7.14 2.06
CA PRO A 18 15.22 8.37 2.83
C PRO A 18 16.52 8.44 3.65
N ALA A 19 17.11 9.63 3.72
CA ALA A 19 18.23 9.90 4.60
C ALA A 19 17.82 9.63 6.06
N LEU A 20 18.78 9.25 6.91
CA LEU A 20 18.49 8.81 8.28
C LEU A 20 17.67 9.83 9.09
N LYS A 21 17.93 11.13 8.89
CA LYS A 21 17.21 12.24 9.53
C LYS A 21 15.75 12.39 9.10
N ASP A 22 15.40 11.86 7.91
CA ASP A 22 14.08 11.97 7.29
C ASP A 22 13.25 10.68 7.49
N ARG A 23 13.78 9.73 8.27
CA ARG A 23 13.08 8.50 8.66
C ARG A 23 12.24 8.76 9.91
N LEU A 24 11.07 8.14 9.98
CA LEU A 24 10.34 8.06 11.24
C LEU A 24 11.23 7.43 12.33
N PRO A 25 11.13 7.84 13.61
CA PRO A 25 11.84 7.18 14.70
C PRO A 25 11.15 5.86 15.06
N THR A 26 11.92 4.84 15.46
CA THR A 26 11.33 3.59 15.97
C THR A 26 10.95 3.81 17.43
N PRO A 27 9.68 3.65 17.83
CA PRO A 27 9.30 3.73 19.24
C PRO A 27 10.01 2.63 20.04
N ALA A 28 10.33 2.89 21.31
CA ALA A 28 11.05 1.94 22.18
C ALA A 28 10.35 0.56 22.29
N GLY A 29 9.02 0.53 22.20
CA GLY A 29 8.21 -0.70 22.19
C GLY A 29 8.02 -1.37 20.83
N GLY A 30 8.60 -0.83 19.75
CA GLY A 30 8.31 -1.28 18.38
C GLY A 30 6.94 -0.83 17.86
N TRP A 31 6.63 -1.18 16.62
CA TRP A 31 5.37 -0.82 15.98
C TRP A 31 4.31 -1.91 16.22
N GLY A 32 3.15 -1.53 16.74
CA GLY A 32 2.02 -2.43 16.96
C GLY A 32 1.21 -2.68 15.69
N PHE A 33 1.71 -3.52 14.78
CA PHE A 33 1.00 -3.85 13.55
C PHE A 33 -0.13 -4.86 13.76
N ALA A 34 -1.08 -4.81 12.83
CA ALA A 34 -2.12 -5.82 12.69
C ALA A 34 -1.56 -7.21 12.34
N ASN A 35 -2.23 -8.25 12.83
CA ASN A 35 -1.94 -9.63 12.44
C ASN A 35 -2.75 -10.06 11.20
N SER A 36 -2.34 -11.18 10.59
CA SER A 36 -2.92 -11.70 9.36
C SER A 36 -4.41 -12.09 9.45
N PHE A 37 -5.01 -12.14 10.64
CA PHE A 37 -6.43 -12.49 10.83
C PHE A 37 -7.36 -11.27 10.90
N GLN A 38 -6.82 -10.04 10.80
CA GLN A 38 -7.61 -8.81 10.89
C GLN A 38 -8.28 -8.40 9.56
N HIS A 39 -8.73 -9.38 8.77
CA HIS A 39 -9.64 -9.21 7.65
C HIS A 39 -11.01 -9.85 7.96
N ALA A 40 -12.05 -9.41 7.25
CA ALA A 40 -13.37 -10.05 7.26
C ALA A 40 -13.48 -11.15 6.18
N GLY A 41 -12.69 -11.02 5.10
CA GLY A 41 -12.60 -12.01 4.04
C GLY A 41 -11.56 -11.60 3.00
N TYR A 42 -11.10 -12.55 2.19
CA TYR A 42 -10.26 -12.26 1.04
C TYR A 42 -10.44 -13.28 -0.08
N THR A 43 -10.10 -12.88 -1.30
CA THR A 43 -9.93 -13.74 -2.47
C THR A 43 -8.53 -13.53 -3.00
N LEU A 44 -7.80 -14.63 -3.27
CA LEU A 44 -6.50 -14.60 -3.93
C LEU A 44 -6.54 -15.57 -5.11
N ASP A 45 -6.62 -15.02 -6.32
CA ASP A 45 -6.54 -15.78 -7.58
C ASP A 45 -5.22 -15.49 -8.31
N VAL A 46 -4.61 -16.53 -8.85
CA VAL A 46 -3.37 -16.48 -9.64
C VAL A 46 -3.52 -17.19 -10.99
N LYS A 47 -4.77 -17.47 -11.41
CA LYS A 47 -5.11 -18.18 -12.64
C LYS A 47 -5.63 -17.27 -13.75
N THR A 48 -6.45 -16.28 -13.45
CA THR A 48 -7.10 -15.43 -14.46
C THR A 48 -6.18 -14.36 -15.05
N GLY A 49 -5.25 -13.84 -14.25
CA GLY A 49 -4.18 -12.93 -14.64
C GLY A 49 -2.86 -13.36 -14.04
N VAL A 50 -2.05 -12.40 -13.54
CA VAL A 50 -0.89 -12.76 -12.71
C VAL A 50 -1.31 -12.89 -11.25
N LEU A 51 -2.03 -11.89 -10.72
CA LEU A 51 -2.46 -11.88 -9.31
C LEU A 51 -3.69 -10.99 -9.13
N GLU A 52 -4.80 -11.58 -8.71
CA GLU A 52 -5.96 -10.86 -8.19
C GLU A 52 -6.05 -11.07 -6.69
N LEU A 53 -6.12 -9.96 -5.96
CA LEU A 53 -6.31 -9.96 -4.53
C LEU A 53 -7.45 -9.00 -4.19
N ILE A 54 -8.50 -9.52 -3.59
CA ILE A 54 -9.61 -8.74 -3.06
C ILE A 54 -9.65 -8.96 -1.55
N ILE A 55 -9.66 -7.88 -0.78
CA ILE A 55 -9.61 -7.90 0.67
C ILE A 55 -10.80 -7.12 1.20
N THR A 56 -11.65 -7.77 1.99
CA THR A 56 -12.63 -7.07 2.81
C THR A 56 -12.05 -6.94 4.21
N HIS A 57 -11.75 -5.71 4.61
CA HIS A 57 -11.17 -5.43 5.92
C HIS A 57 -12.21 -5.58 7.03
N ARG A 58 -11.75 -5.89 8.25
CA ARG A 58 -12.63 -5.71 9.42
C ARG A 58 -12.89 -4.22 9.63
N LEU A 59 -14.01 -3.90 10.27
CA LEU A 59 -14.33 -2.54 10.70
C LEU A 59 -13.12 -1.90 11.39
N ILE A 60 -12.72 -0.71 10.91
CA ILE A 60 -11.60 0.04 11.47
C ILE A 60 -12.19 1.11 12.42
N PRO A 61 -12.19 0.88 13.74
CA PRO A 61 -12.96 1.72 14.66
C PRO A 61 -12.45 3.16 14.70
N GLY A 62 -13.37 4.11 14.78
CA GLY A 62 -13.06 5.53 14.93
C GLY A 62 -12.46 6.21 13.70
N VAL A 63 -12.11 5.49 12.62
CA VAL A 63 -11.62 6.10 11.37
C VAL A 63 -12.80 6.56 10.51
N THR A 64 -12.68 7.72 9.87
CA THR A 64 -13.69 8.31 8.98
C THR A 64 -13.20 8.31 7.53
N ALA A 65 -14.13 8.28 6.58
CA ALA A 65 -13.83 8.38 5.17
C ALA A 65 -13.11 9.70 4.85
N ASP A 66 -13.47 10.81 5.50
CA ASP A 66 -12.83 12.12 5.28
C ASP A 66 -11.34 12.10 5.65
N ALA A 67 -11.00 11.41 6.75
CA ALA A 67 -9.61 11.28 7.17
C ALA A 67 -8.80 10.43 6.18
N VAL A 68 -9.41 9.40 5.57
CA VAL A 68 -8.77 8.56 4.55
C VAL A 68 -8.65 9.29 3.22
N TYR A 69 -9.69 10.02 2.80
CA TYR A 69 -9.62 10.89 1.63
C TYR A 69 -8.50 11.92 1.78
N TRP A 70 -8.44 12.60 2.93
CA TRP A 70 -7.35 13.53 3.26
C TRP A 70 -5.98 12.85 3.23
N LEU A 71 -5.87 11.63 3.77
CA LEU A 71 -4.63 10.85 3.74
C LEU A 71 -4.15 10.68 2.30
N TYR A 72 -4.97 10.11 1.40
CA TYR A 72 -4.58 9.86 0.01
C TYR A 72 -4.26 11.15 -0.76
N ARG A 73 -4.98 12.26 -0.49
CA ARG A 73 -4.67 13.56 -1.09
C ARG A 73 -3.27 14.09 -0.75
N ASN A 74 -2.72 13.68 0.39
CA ASN A 74 -1.54 14.28 1.00
C ASN A 74 -0.39 13.28 1.25
N LEU A 75 -0.45 12.05 0.71
CA LEU A 75 0.56 11.01 0.98
C LEU A 75 2.01 11.45 0.71
N HIS A 76 2.23 12.36 -0.25
CA HIS A 76 3.55 12.93 -0.59
C HIS A 76 4.05 14.00 0.37
N LYS A 77 3.24 14.42 1.36
CA LYS A 77 3.57 15.51 2.29
C LYS A 77 4.19 14.99 3.58
N ALA A 78 4.88 15.89 4.28
CA ALA A 78 5.20 15.70 5.69
C ALA A 78 4.04 16.20 6.57
N VAL A 79 3.85 15.55 7.72
CA VAL A 79 2.83 15.88 8.72
C VAL A 79 3.45 16.01 10.09
N LEU A 80 2.87 16.83 10.96
CA LEU A 80 3.21 16.82 12.37
C LEU A 80 2.66 15.55 13.02
N TYR A 81 3.55 14.72 13.55
CA TYR A 81 3.24 13.49 14.26
C TYR A 81 3.86 13.49 15.65
N LYS A 82 3.06 13.16 16.66
CA LYS A 82 3.51 12.98 18.04
C LYS A 82 3.25 11.53 18.45
N PRO A 83 4.28 10.66 18.46
CA PRO A 83 4.10 9.30 18.95
C PRO A 83 3.76 9.30 20.44
N LEU A 84 3.12 8.22 20.91
CA LEU A 84 2.84 8.04 22.33
C LEU A 84 4.13 8.10 23.14
N GLY A 85 4.15 8.95 24.19
CA GLY A 85 5.31 9.15 25.05
C GLY A 85 6.35 10.16 24.55
N ALA A 86 6.19 10.72 23.34
CA ALA A 86 7.06 11.82 22.89
C ALA A 86 6.70 13.15 23.56
N ALA A 87 7.70 14.01 23.80
CA ALA A 87 7.50 15.33 24.39
C ALA A 87 6.82 16.30 23.40
N ALA A 88 7.26 16.31 22.14
CA ALA A 88 6.79 17.21 21.09
C ALA A 88 6.39 16.44 19.82
N ALA A 89 5.58 17.07 18.98
CA ALA A 89 5.34 16.60 17.61
C ALA A 89 6.55 16.94 16.73
N SER A 90 6.84 16.09 15.75
CA SER A 90 7.87 16.32 14.74
C SER A 90 7.30 16.12 13.34
N PRO A 91 7.83 16.82 12.31
CA PRO A 91 7.46 16.54 10.94
C PRO A 91 7.95 15.14 10.54
N VAL A 92 7.07 14.35 9.91
CA VAL A 92 7.37 13.00 9.42
C VAL A 92 6.73 12.79 8.03
N PRO A 93 7.34 12.04 7.11
CA PRO A 93 6.71 11.71 5.83
C PRO A 93 5.43 10.91 6.05
N LEU A 94 4.28 11.38 5.53
CA LEU A 94 2.98 10.75 5.76
C LEU A 94 2.92 9.35 5.17
N PHE A 95 3.48 9.14 3.97
CA PHE A 95 3.57 7.81 3.37
C PHE A 95 4.29 6.81 4.28
N GLN A 96 5.41 7.20 4.90
CA GLN A 96 6.10 6.29 5.83
C GLN A 96 5.27 6.01 7.10
N LEU A 97 4.41 6.93 7.53
CA LEU A 97 3.55 6.71 8.70
C LEU A 97 2.45 5.67 8.42
N LEU A 98 2.01 5.56 7.17
CA LEU A 98 1.03 4.57 6.73
C LEU A 98 1.56 3.14 6.93
N HIS A 99 2.81 2.88 6.53
CA HIS A 99 3.48 1.60 6.79
C HIS A 99 4.98 1.78 7.09
N PRO A 100 5.35 2.02 8.38
CA PRO A 100 6.73 2.37 8.77
C PRO A 100 7.81 1.34 8.42
N VAL A 101 7.44 0.10 8.13
CA VAL A 101 8.39 -0.98 7.80
C VAL A 101 8.59 -1.16 6.31
N ASP A 102 7.62 -0.78 5.47
CA ASP A 102 7.65 -1.13 4.04
C ASP A 102 7.77 0.12 3.14
N HIS A 103 7.28 1.27 3.58
CA HIS A 103 7.23 2.47 2.76
C HIS A 103 8.56 3.25 2.81
N LEU A 104 9.13 3.53 1.63
CA LEU A 104 10.36 4.31 1.51
C LEU A 104 10.07 5.77 1.14
N SER A 105 9.41 5.98 0.00
CA SER A 105 9.17 7.30 -0.55
C SER A 105 7.91 7.32 -1.42
N PHE A 106 7.33 8.52 -1.51
CA PHE A 106 6.15 8.78 -2.32
C PHE A 106 6.28 10.17 -2.91
N ALA A 107 6.16 10.27 -4.23
CA ALA A 107 6.14 11.52 -4.96
C ALA A 107 4.83 11.65 -5.75
N SER A 108 4.42 12.89 -5.97
CA SER A 108 3.26 13.22 -6.79
C SER A 108 3.62 14.31 -7.78
N SER A 109 3.11 14.19 -9.00
CA SER A 109 3.18 15.21 -10.05
C SER A 109 2.38 16.48 -9.72
N THR A 110 1.51 16.46 -8.71
CA THR A 110 0.62 17.59 -8.39
C THR A 110 0.80 18.05 -6.93
N PRO A 111 0.45 19.32 -6.61
CA PRO A 111 0.54 19.83 -5.25
C PRO A 111 -0.32 19.06 -4.24
N LEU A 112 -1.48 18.57 -4.68
CA LEU A 112 -2.39 17.66 -3.98
C LEU A 112 -2.73 16.51 -4.92
N VAL A 113 -2.77 15.29 -4.40
CA VAL A 113 -3.18 14.14 -5.21
C VAL A 113 -4.65 14.32 -5.60
N ALA A 114 -4.96 14.09 -6.87
CA ALA A 114 -6.28 14.16 -7.45
C ALA A 114 -6.38 13.19 -8.63
N LYS A 115 -7.57 13.06 -9.22
CA LYS A 115 -7.73 12.34 -10.49
C LYS A 115 -6.80 12.94 -11.56
N GLY A 116 -6.06 12.09 -12.24
CA GLY A 116 -5.05 12.47 -13.24
C GLY A 116 -3.65 12.69 -12.68
N SER A 117 -3.45 12.71 -11.36
CA SER A 117 -2.11 12.73 -10.77
C SER A 117 -1.33 11.47 -11.16
N SER A 118 -0.09 11.66 -11.61
CA SER A 118 0.94 10.62 -11.60
C SER A 118 1.59 10.54 -10.22
N LEU A 119 1.74 9.33 -9.71
CA LEU A 119 2.28 9.00 -8.39
C LEU A 119 3.44 8.02 -8.55
N ASP A 120 4.56 8.31 -7.90
CA ASP A 120 5.67 7.37 -7.77
C ASP A 120 5.72 6.92 -6.32
N TRP A 121 5.40 5.66 -6.06
CA TRP A 121 5.62 5.07 -4.75
C TRP A 121 6.73 4.03 -4.80
N ILE A 122 7.53 4.04 -3.74
CA ILE A 122 8.60 3.09 -3.54
C ILE A 122 8.40 2.40 -2.20
N GLU A 123 8.23 1.09 -2.25
CA GLU A 123 8.08 0.23 -1.08
C GLU A 123 8.97 -1.00 -1.20
N LEU A 124 9.38 -1.51 -0.05
CA LEU A 124 10.00 -2.82 0.10
C LEU A 124 9.03 -3.63 0.93
N GLN A 125 8.35 -4.60 0.34
CA GLN A 125 7.50 -5.49 1.12
C GLN A 125 8.41 -6.38 1.98
N MET A 126 8.73 -5.92 3.19
CA MET A 126 9.67 -6.54 4.12
C MET A 126 8.97 -7.61 4.94
N THR A 127 8.45 -8.61 4.25
CA THR A 127 7.67 -9.68 4.87
C THR A 127 8.56 -10.77 5.48
N ASN A 128 9.76 -10.46 5.98
CA ASN A 128 10.74 -11.44 6.50
C ASN A 128 10.25 -12.29 7.72
N CYS A 129 8.94 -12.29 7.97
CA CYS A 129 8.20 -13.29 8.71
C CYS A 129 8.55 -14.71 8.23
N ARG A 130 8.81 -15.62 9.18
CA ARG A 130 9.20 -17.01 8.89
C ARG A 130 8.13 -17.73 8.04
N GLN A 131 8.60 -18.61 7.15
CA GLN A 131 7.77 -19.35 6.20
C GLN A 131 6.78 -20.29 6.89
N GLY A 132 5.49 -20.10 6.60
CA GLY A 132 4.36 -20.97 6.93
C GLY A 132 3.21 -20.70 5.93
N PRO A 133 2.07 -21.44 6.00
CA PRO A 133 0.93 -21.25 5.08
C PRO A 133 0.29 -19.84 5.17
N PHE A 134 0.55 -19.12 6.27
CA PHE A 134 0.25 -17.70 6.44
C PHE A 134 1.51 -16.97 6.93
N TRP A 135 1.83 -15.84 6.31
CA TRP A 135 2.94 -15.00 6.71
C TRP A 135 2.56 -14.33 8.04
N ASN A 136 3.24 -14.71 9.13
CA ASN A 136 2.97 -14.14 10.45
C ASN A 136 4.27 -13.61 11.08
N CYS A 137 4.38 -12.30 11.20
CA CYS A 137 5.45 -11.61 11.95
C CYS A 137 5.10 -11.45 13.45
N SER A 138 3.87 -11.78 13.83
CA SER A 138 3.43 -11.82 15.21
C SER A 138 3.69 -13.19 15.83
N ASN A 139 4.10 -13.18 17.10
CA ASN A 139 4.21 -14.39 17.90
C ASN A 139 2.83 -15.08 17.98
N ALA A 140 2.73 -16.36 17.60
CA ALA A 140 1.47 -17.08 17.53
C ALA A 140 0.75 -17.24 18.89
N ALA A 141 1.49 -17.22 20.01
CA ALA A 141 0.93 -17.36 21.35
C ALA A 141 0.45 -16.02 21.94
N THR A 142 1.08 -14.89 21.56
CA THR A 142 0.81 -13.59 22.17
C THR A 142 0.19 -12.56 21.22
N GLY A 143 0.21 -12.81 19.91
CA GLY A 143 -0.22 -11.85 18.89
C GLY A 143 0.71 -10.63 18.74
N ASN A 144 1.85 -10.58 19.46
CA ASN A 144 2.77 -9.45 19.43
C ASN A 144 3.68 -9.50 18.21
N ASP A 145 3.68 -8.44 17.40
CA ASP A 145 4.63 -8.23 16.32
C ASP A 145 6.03 -7.92 16.88
N THR A 146 7.05 -8.66 16.42
CA THR A 146 8.43 -8.47 16.88
C THR A 146 9.26 -7.59 15.95
N ARG A 147 8.69 -7.06 14.86
CA ARG A 147 9.38 -6.14 13.95
C ARG A 147 9.73 -4.85 14.68
N ARG A 148 11.03 -4.71 14.98
CA ARG A 148 11.62 -3.48 15.52
C ARG A 148 12.25 -2.69 14.37
N GLY A 149 11.52 -1.66 13.94
CA GLY A 149 12.06 -0.57 13.11
C GLY A 149 11.92 -0.74 11.60
N PHE A 150 12.24 0.38 10.94
CA PHE A 150 12.21 0.66 9.49
C PHE A 150 12.87 -0.42 8.66
N VAL A 151 12.67 -0.30 7.34
CA VAL A 151 13.65 -0.78 6.39
C VAL A 151 15.06 -0.49 6.90
N ARG A 152 15.85 -1.54 7.12
CA ARG A 152 17.32 -1.46 7.23
C ARG A 152 17.86 -0.99 5.87
N GLY A 153 17.72 0.30 5.62
CA GLY A 153 17.92 0.95 4.34
C GLY A 153 19.32 1.54 4.19
N ASP A 154 20.33 0.84 4.68
CA ASP A 154 21.74 1.18 4.47
C ASP A 154 22.42 0.25 3.45
N ASN A 155 21.73 -0.80 2.98
CA ASN A 155 22.34 -1.76 2.06
C ASN A 155 21.41 -2.09 0.88
N ALA A 156 21.65 -1.43 -0.26
CA ALA A 156 20.99 -1.75 -1.54
C ALA A 156 21.14 -3.23 -1.95
N THR A 157 22.15 -3.94 -1.43
CA THR A 157 22.33 -5.39 -1.61
C THR A 157 21.25 -6.19 -0.85
N LEU A 158 20.83 -5.73 0.33
CA LEU A 158 19.74 -6.36 1.09
C LEU A 158 18.37 -6.11 0.45
N ALA A 159 18.18 -4.97 -0.23
CA ALA A 159 16.93 -4.64 -0.92
C ALA A 159 16.54 -5.67 -2.00
N ARG A 160 17.54 -6.30 -2.65
CA ARG A 160 17.35 -7.38 -3.61
C ARG A 160 16.73 -8.66 -3.01
N ASN A 161 16.75 -8.80 -1.68
CA ASN A 161 16.16 -9.93 -0.97
C ASN A 161 14.68 -9.70 -0.60
N PHE A 162 14.14 -8.50 -0.83
CA PHE A 162 12.73 -8.19 -0.61
C PHE A 162 12.00 -8.10 -1.95
N LEU A 163 10.70 -7.90 -1.94
CA LEU A 163 9.97 -7.53 -3.17
C LEU A 163 9.98 -5.99 -3.26
N PRO A 164 10.90 -5.39 -4.05
CA PRO A 164 10.87 -3.97 -4.30
C PRO A 164 9.75 -3.62 -5.28
N THR A 165 8.94 -2.63 -4.91
CA THR A 165 7.95 -2.03 -5.79
C THR A 165 8.35 -0.57 -5.98
N LYS A 166 8.81 -0.21 -7.18
CA LYS A 166 8.89 1.18 -7.63
C LYS A 166 7.92 1.31 -8.78
N VAL A 167 6.75 1.87 -8.56
CA VAL A 167 5.70 1.90 -9.60
C VAL A 167 5.23 3.32 -9.79
N THR A 168 5.26 3.77 -11.04
CA THR A 168 4.53 4.96 -11.46
C THR A 168 3.08 4.58 -11.75
N SER A 169 2.16 5.16 -11.01
CA SER A 169 0.72 4.94 -11.18
C SER A 169 -0.01 6.23 -11.52
N SER A 170 -1.07 6.13 -12.31
CA SER A 170 -1.98 7.23 -12.61
C SER A 170 -3.27 7.08 -11.81
N VAL A 171 -3.66 8.13 -11.08
CA VAL A 171 -4.90 8.15 -10.30
C VAL A 171 -6.11 8.29 -11.24
N THR A 172 -7.01 7.34 -11.19
CA THR A 172 -8.25 7.33 -12.00
C THR A 172 -9.46 7.81 -11.20
N GLN A 173 -9.42 7.69 -9.87
CA GLN A 173 -10.42 8.21 -8.94
C GLN A 173 -9.77 8.57 -7.60
N LEU A 174 -10.16 9.70 -7.03
CA LEU A 174 -9.93 10.03 -5.62
C LEU A 174 -11.08 10.91 -5.12
N ASP A 175 -11.92 10.35 -4.27
CA ASP A 175 -13.05 11.02 -3.64
C ASP A 175 -13.35 10.40 -2.26
N ILE A 176 -14.43 10.84 -1.62
CA ILE A 176 -14.83 10.37 -0.29
C ILE A 176 -15.26 8.89 -0.25
N LYS A 177 -15.47 8.26 -1.41
CA LYS A 177 -15.89 6.87 -1.53
C LYS A 177 -14.73 5.95 -1.89
N GLY A 178 -13.63 6.48 -2.41
CA GLY A 178 -12.49 5.64 -2.74
C GLY A 178 -11.31 6.33 -3.40
N TYR A 179 -10.27 5.52 -3.55
CA TYR A 179 -9.06 5.81 -4.29
C TYR A 179 -8.84 4.69 -5.32
N LYS A 180 -8.55 5.05 -6.58
CA LYS A 180 -8.25 4.10 -7.65
C LYS A 180 -7.07 4.59 -8.47
N ALA A 181 -6.18 3.68 -8.82
CA ALA A 181 -5.03 3.97 -9.67
C ALA A 181 -4.65 2.78 -10.55
N ILE A 182 -3.99 3.09 -11.65
CA ILE A 182 -3.48 2.11 -12.62
C ILE A 182 -1.98 2.29 -12.83
N GLY A 183 -1.27 1.17 -12.99
CA GLY A 183 0.11 1.18 -13.47
C GLY A 183 0.15 0.79 -14.95
N SER A 184 0.96 1.50 -15.72
CA SER A 184 1.10 1.28 -17.16
C SER A 184 2.55 1.06 -17.54
N ALA A 185 2.80 0.13 -18.46
CA ALA A 185 4.12 -0.15 -19.02
C ALA A 185 4.01 -0.41 -20.53
N GLN A 186 4.86 0.25 -21.32
CA GLN A 186 4.92 0.08 -22.78
C GLN A 186 3.55 0.18 -23.48
N GLY A 187 2.71 1.12 -23.04
CA GLY A 187 1.36 1.32 -23.61
C GLY A 187 0.28 0.36 -23.11
N PHE A 188 0.62 -0.62 -22.27
CA PHE A 188 -0.33 -1.51 -21.62
C PHE A 188 -0.66 -1.04 -20.21
N THR A 189 -1.89 -1.29 -19.76
CA THR A 189 -2.25 -1.18 -18.34
C THR A 189 -2.03 -2.53 -17.69
N ILE A 190 -1.10 -2.60 -16.74
CA ILE A 190 -0.57 -3.86 -16.19
C ILE A 190 -0.85 -4.05 -14.70
N SER A 191 -1.39 -3.02 -14.05
CA SER A 191 -1.83 -3.12 -12.67
C SER A 191 -2.99 -2.18 -12.40
N TYR A 192 -3.79 -2.56 -11.43
CA TYR A 192 -4.89 -1.78 -10.90
C TYR A 192 -4.94 -1.96 -9.39
N VAL A 193 -5.10 -0.84 -8.69
CA VAL A 193 -5.39 -0.82 -7.26
C VAL A 193 -6.64 0.03 -7.03
N ALA A 194 -7.53 -0.48 -6.19
CA ALA A 194 -8.66 0.25 -5.66
C ALA A 194 -8.76 0.07 -4.16
N HIS A 195 -9.11 1.16 -3.49
CA HIS A 195 -9.53 1.17 -2.11
C HIS A 195 -10.89 1.84 -2.06
N ASP A 196 -11.94 1.03 -1.90
CA ASP A 196 -13.28 1.54 -1.64
C ASP A 196 -13.45 1.68 -0.13
N PHE A 197 -13.94 2.83 0.32
CA PHE A 197 -14.14 3.07 1.75
C PHE A 197 -15.41 3.88 2.02
N SER A 198 -16.02 3.60 3.17
CA SER A 198 -17.23 4.27 3.61
C SER A 198 -17.32 4.31 5.13
N ASN A 199 -17.97 5.35 5.67
CA ASN A 199 -18.28 5.41 7.09
C ASN A 199 -19.22 4.27 7.46
N ALA A 200 -18.89 3.55 8.53
CA ALA A 200 -19.77 2.60 9.18
C ALA A 200 -20.54 3.33 10.28
N THR A 201 -21.86 3.22 10.28
CA THR A 201 -22.74 3.85 11.27
C THR A 201 -23.58 2.81 12.00
N SER A 202 -23.95 3.11 13.24
CA SER A 202 -24.95 2.32 13.99
C SER A 202 -26.34 2.50 13.38
N ALA A 203 -27.30 1.70 13.84
CA ALA A 203 -28.72 1.89 13.47
C ALA A 203 -29.26 3.28 13.86
N GLN A 204 -28.64 3.94 14.84
CA GLN A 204 -28.97 5.30 15.29
C GLN A 204 -28.16 6.39 14.56
N GLY A 205 -27.41 6.03 13.51
CA GLY A 205 -26.60 6.98 12.74
C GLY A 205 -25.28 7.40 13.39
N VAL A 206 -24.89 6.79 14.51
CA VAL A 206 -23.62 7.11 15.19
C VAL A 206 -22.46 6.54 14.41
N HIS A 207 -21.42 7.34 14.15
CA HIS A 207 -20.20 6.86 13.48
C HIS A 207 -19.47 5.82 14.34
N LEU A 208 -19.24 4.63 13.77
CA LEU A 208 -18.54 3.51 14.41
C LEU A 208 -17.08 3.40 13.93
N GLY A 209 -16.83 3.70 12.66
CA GLY A 209 -15.53 3.50 12.04
C GLY A 209 -15.61 3.47 10.52
N LEU A 210 -14.67 2.76 9.91
CA LEU A 210 -14.56 2.68 8.46
C LEU A 210 -14.75 1.24 7.97
N ASN A 211 -15.62 1.08 6.97
CA ASN A 211 -15.64 -0.10 6.11
C ASN A 211 -14.67 0.14 4.97
N ALA A 212 -13.75 -0.78 4.72
CA ALA A 212 -12.78 -0.69 3.64
C ALA A 212 -12.69 -1.99 2.85
N LYS A 213 -12.51 -1.86 1.54
CA LYS A 213 -12.23 -2.96 0.62
C LYS A 213 -11.06 -2.58 -0.26
N THR A 214 -10.07 -3.46 -0.34
CA THR A 214 -8.93 -3.33 -1.26
C THR A 214 -9.10 -4.30 -2.41
N THR A 215 -8.91 -3.82 -3.64
CA THR A 215 -8.81 -4.65 -4.84
C THR A 215 -7.46 -4.39 -5.50
N ILE A 216 -6.72 -5.45 -5.80
CA ILE A 216 -5.44 -5.40 -6.50
C ILE A 216 -5.51 -6.39 -7.65
N ARG A 217 -5.20 -5.93 -8.86
CA ARG A 217 -5.03 -6.77 -10.03
C ARG A 217 -3.68 -6.49 -10.66
N VAL A 218 -2.93 -7.54 -10.94
CA VAL A 218 -1.63 -7.48 -11.59
C VAL A 218 -1.65 -8.41 -12.79
N GLY A 219 -1.19 -7.89 -13.93
CA GLY A 219 -1.38 -8.47 -15.24
C GLY A 219 -2.11 -7.50 -16.17
N LEU A 220 -2.26 -7.87 -17.43
CA LEU A 220 -2.95 -7.08 -18.43
C LEU A 220 -4.40 -6.83 -18.00
N VAL A 221 -4.72 -5.57 -17.74
CA VAL A 221 -6.06 -5.12 -17.37
C VAL A 221 -6.57 -4.09 -18.36
N LYS A 222 -7.89 -3.97 -18.43
CA LYS A 222 -8.60 -2.97 -19.23
C LYS A 222 -9.72 -2.32 -18.42
N ALA A 223 -10.16 -1.16 -18.87
CA ALA A 223 -11.30 -0.49 -18.27
C ALA A 223 -12.55 -1.40 -18.31
N GLY A 224 -13.20 -1.54 -17.17
CA GLY A 224 -14.50 -2.19 -17.00
C GLY A 224 -15.60 -1.18 -16.67
N ALA A 225 -16.66 -1.65 -16.02
CA ALA A 225 -17.75 -0.79 -15.56
C ALA A 225 -17.39 -0.04 -14.27
N ASN A 226 -18.04 1.10 -14.01
CA ASN A 226 -17.96 1.84 -12.73
C ASN A 226 -16.54 2.23 -12.29
N GLY A 227 -15.65 2.52 -13.25
CA GLY A 227 -14.26 2.89 -12.97
C GLY A 227 -13.40 1.74 -12.43
N GLU A 228 -13.89 0.50 -12.47
CA GLU A 228 -13.08 -0.69 -12.23
C GLU A 228 -12.23 -1.03 -13.45
N TYR A 229 -11.09 -1.67 -13.20
CA TYR A 229 -10.30 -2.32 -14.25
C TYR A 229 -10.35 -3.83 -14.05
N VAL A 230 -10.63 -4.57 -15.12
CA VAL A 230 -10.76 -6.03 -15.11
C VAL A 230 -9.67 -6.65 -15.98
N TYR A 231 -9.41 -7.94 -15.83
CA TYR A 231 -8.45 -8.61 -16.71
C TYR A 231 -8.87 -8.55 -18.17
N ASP A 232 -7.91 -8.26 -19.04
CA ASP A 232 -8.14 -8.38 -20.46
C ASP A 232 -8.08 -9.85 -20.87
N SER A 233 -9.18 -10.33 -21.43
CA SER A 233 -9.35 -11.71 -21.90
C SER A 233 -8.78 -11.96 -23.30
N ASN A 234 -8.15 -10.97 -23.95
CA ASN A 234 -7.49 -11.18 -25.24
C ASN A 234 -6.32 -12.18 -25.07
N PRO A 235 -6.42 -13.42 -25.59
CA PRO A 235 -5.49 -14.49 -25.24
C PRO A 235 -4.06 -14.25 -25.75
N GLN A 236 -3.91 -13.58 -26.90
CA GLN A 236 -2.60 -13.29 -27.49
C GLN A 236 -1.85 -12.23 -26.68
N LEU A 237 -2.52 -11.11 -26.39
CA LEU A 237 -1.92 -10.02 -25.62
C LEU A 237 -1.74 -10.40 -24.15
N ALA A 238 -2.75 -11.04 -23.54
CA ALA A 238 -2.69 -11.45 -22.14
C ALA A 238 -1.58 -12.48 -21.90
N GLY A 239 -1.40 -13.47 -22.79
CA GLY A 239 -0.32 -14.45 -22.67
C GLY A 239 1.07 -13.80 -22.66
N LEU A 240 1.30 -12.88 -23.59
CA LEU A 240 2.58 -12.17 -23.71
C LEU A 240 2.85 -11.24 -22.51
N VAL A 241 1.91 -10.35 -22.21
CA VAL A 241 2.07 -9.33 -21.15
C VAL A 241 2.10 -10.00 -19.78
N ASN A 242 1.19 -10.92 -19.48
CA ASN A 242 1.18 -11.62 -18.18
C ASN A 242 2.43 -12.50 -18.00
N GLY A 243 2.95 -13.09 -19.09
CA GLY A 243 4.22 -13.80 -19.07
C GLY A 243 5.38 -12.90 -18.64
N GLY A 244 5.48 -11.71 -19.23
CA GLY A 244 6.47 -10.68 -18.87
C GLY A 244 6.32 -10.21 -17.42
N VAL A 245 5.10 -9.87 -17.00
CA VAL A 245 4.80 -9.43 -15.61
C VAL A 245 5.16 -10.51 -14.60
N LYS A 246 4.77 -11.76 -14.86
CA LYS A 246 5.06 -12.89 -13.98
C LYS A 246 6.56 -13.14 -13.88
N LYS A 247 7.28 -13.13 -15.01
CA LYS A 247 8.74 -13.28 -15.04
C LYS A 247 9.40 -12.17 -14.23
N PHE A 248 9.00 -10.92 -14.46
CA PHE A 248 9.53 -9.77 -13.73
C PHE A 248 9.35 -9.91 -12.21
N LEU A 249 8.14 -10.22 -11.74
CA LEU A 249 7.86 -10.38 -10.30
C LEU A 249 8.68 -11.51 -9.70
N LEU A 250 8.82 -12.64 -10.40
CA LEU A 250 9.57 -13.80 -9.90
C LEU A 250 11.09 -13.56 -9.94
N ASP A 251 11.62 -12.93 -10.99
CA ASP A 251 13.05 -12.74 -11.16
C ASP A 251 13.61 -11.72 -10.15
N ASN A 252 12.80 -10.74 -9.75
CA ASN A 252 13.19 -9.67 -8.84
C ASN A 252 12.89 -9.92 -7.35
N THR A 253 12.47 -11.14 -6.98
CA THR A 253 12.27 -11.53 -5.58
C THR A 253 12.84 -12.91 -5.30
N ASN A 254 13.24 -13.15 -4.05
CA ASN A 254 13.62 -14.48 -3.55
C ASN A 254 12.40 -15.36 -3.23
N VAL A 255 11.17 -14.80 -3.22
CA VAL A 255 9.94 -15.53 -2.89
C VAL A 255 9.56 -16.57 -3.96
N LYS A 256 10.02 -16.38 -5.22
CA LYS A 256 9.90 -17.29 -6.39
C LYS A 256 8.54 -17.99 -6.55
N ASN A 257 7.45 -17.38 -6.05
CA ASN A 257 6.10 -17.93 -6.08
C ASN A 257 5.06 -16.81 -6.02
N ILE A 258 4.21 -16.70 -7.05
CA ILE A 258 3.22 -15.62 -7.16
C ILE A 258 2.16 -15.65 -6.05
N ARG A 259 1.71 -16.85 -5.65
CA ARG A 259 0.71 -16.96 -4.57
C ARG A 259 1.28 -16.44 -3.25
N ARG A 260 2.55 -16.74 -2.98
CA ARG A 260 3.26 -16.22 -1.80
C ARG A 260 3.42 -14.70 -1.84
N ILE A 261 3.75 -14.13 -3.00
CA ILE A 261 3.76 -12.67 -3.21
C ILE A 261 2.38 -12.08 -2.88
N GLY A 262 1.30 -12.66 -3.39
CA GLY A 262 -0.06 -12.20 -3.09
C GLY A 262 -0.45 -12.31 -1.62
N THR A 263 0.02 -13.33 -0.90
CA THR A 263 -0.17 -13.37 0.56
C THR A 263 0.65 -12.30 1.29
N GLY A 264 1.83 -11.94 0.78
CA GLY A 264 2.61 -10.79 1.27
C GLY A 264 1.83 -9.48 1.11
N MET A 265 1.27 -9.23 -0.07
CA MET A 265 0.42 -8.05 -0.34
C MET A 265 -0.83 -8.00 0.52
N LEU A 266 -1.46 -9.16 0.79
CA LEU A 266 -2.59 -9.27 1.72
C LEU A 266 -2.19 -8.81 3.12
N LEU A 267 -1.07 -9.31 3.64
CA LEU A 267 -0.59 -8.94 4.97
C LEU A 267 -0.24 -7.45 5.05
N HIS A 268 0.47 -6.94 4.04
CA HIS A 268 0.81 -5.53 3.91
C HIS A 268 -0.44 -4.65 3.98
N SER A 269 -1.45 -4.93 3.16
CA SER A 269 -2.69 -4.15 3.16
C SER A 269 -3.44 -4.24 4.50
N ILE A 270 -3.51 -5.42 5.13
CA ILE A 270 -4.12 -5.53 6.46
C ILE A 270 -3.38 -4.64 7.47
N GLN A 271 -2.06 -4.59 7.40
CA GLN A 271 -1.22 -3.81 8.31
C GLN A 271 -1.40 -2.30 8.14
N GLU A 272 -1.47 -1.82 6.90
CA GLU A 272 -1.79 -0.42 6.63
C GLU A 272 -3.16 -0.03 7.19
N TRP A 273 -4.20 -0.74 6.76
CA TRP A 273 -5.59 -0.37 7.01
C TRP A 273 -5.98 -0.49 8.49
N GLN A 274 -5.63 -1.60 9.13
CA GLN A 274 -6.01 -1.85 10.52
C GLN A 274 -5.18 -1.01 11.50
N ASN A 275 -4.01 -0.53 11.09
CA ASN A 275 -3.20 0.39 11.90
C ASN A 275 -3.71 1.85 11.86
N LEU A 276 -4.54 2.23 10.89
CA LEU A 276 -5.07 3.60 10.78
C LEU A 276 -5.74 4.09 12.08
N ARG A 277 -6.48 3.21 12.77
CA ARG A 277 -7.16 3.53 14.04
C ARG A 277 -6.23 4.08 15.12
N ASN A 278 -4.94 3.74 15.06
CA ASN A 278 -3.97 4.10 16.08
C ASN A 278 -3.49 5.55 15.94
N TRP A 279 -3.56 6.14 14.75
CA TRP A 279 -2.90 7.42 14.48
C TRP A 279 -3.69 8.37 13.58
N LEU A 280 -4.43 7.87 12.58
CA LEU A 280 -4.94 8.68 11.47
C LEU A 280 -5.83 9.82 11.94
N GLN A 281 -6.79 9.56 12.84
CA GLN A 281 -7.69 10.62 13.30
C GLN A 281 -6.97 11.76 14.01
N ARG A 282 -5.99 11.45 14.86
CA ARG A 282 -5.21 12.46 15.60
C ARG A 282 -4.34 13.28 14.66
N VAL A 283 -3.68 12.62 13.72
CA VAL A 283 -2.84 13.27 12.71
C VAL A 283 -3.68 14.13 11.78
N TRP A 284 -4.81 13.61 11.27
CA TRP A 284 -5.74 14.36 10.44
C TRP A 284 -6.24 15.60 11.17
N ALA A 285 -6.75 15.47 12.39
CA ALA A 285 -7.25 16.60 13.17
C ALA A 285 -6.20 17.69 13.39
N ALA A 286 -4.95 17.31 13.65
CA ALA A 286 -3.85 18.24 13.89
C ALA A 286 -3.33 18.95 12.62
N ASN A 287 -3.49 18.33 11.44
CA ASN A 287 -2.86 18.81 10.21
C ASN A 287 -3.86 19.35 9.17
N LYS A 288 -5.15 18.97 9.22
CA LYS A 288 -6.12 19.30 8.17
C LYS A 288 -6.31 20.79 7.91
N GLY A 289 -6.17 21.64 8.94
CA GLY A 289 -6.31 23.09 8.80
C GLY A 289 -5.11 23.80 8.18
N ALA A 290 -3.94 23.16 8.15
CA ALA A 290 -2.71 23.71 7.56
C ALA A 290 -2.49 23.25 6.12
N MET A 291 -3.29 22.30 5.63
CA MET A 291 -3.19 21.79 4.26
C MET A 291 -4.21 22.51 3.37
N PRO A 292 -3.87 22.81 2.10
CA PRO A 292 -4.74 23.58 1.24
C PRO A 292 -6.11 22.89 1.11
N ALA A 293 -7.17 23.68 1.30
CA ALA A 293 -8.53 23.24 1.02
C ALA A 293 -8.69 22.93 -0.48
N ASP A 294 -9.74 22.18 -0.84
CA ASP A 294 -10.10 21.96 -2.24
C ASP A 294 -10.23 23.30 -2.96
N VAL A 295 -9.47 23.48 -4.05
CA VAL A 295 -9.72 24.53 -5.06
C VAL A 295 -10.67 23.94 -6.09
#